data_AF-A0A7J4S5P6-F1
#
_entry.id   AF-A0A7J4S5P6-F1
#
_cell.length_a   1.000
_cell.length_b   1.000
_cell.length_c   1.000
_cell.angle_alpha   90.00
_cell.angle_beta   90.00
_cell.angle_gamma   90.00
#
_symmetry.space_group_name_H-M   'P 1'
#
loop_
_entity.id
_entity.type
_entity.pdbx_description
1 polymer ?
#
loop_
_entity_poly.entity_id
_entity_poly.type
_entity_poly.pdbx_seq_one_letter_code
_entity_poly.pdbx_strand_id
1 'polypeptide(L)'
;MEDLRAFASAFPRFCDRNAVRVPGRGALPSLEGARPFEMGAEHLAAFRVDAAKDPDTLPAMLKQGPEAVAFYVSFRLEPDRWGIYLRERGIKALQEEYHRILWRDLGKYADRDIGDVAERVEYSLVLDYLLTHARFHFLVDRTAAAWEKEGGSALYAPYQETWYVPPAKPVAQRPEDIGNLEEALANLDAFRTYINPSYGEGVALMVDGKLDPRNVDEWKAFFIGGRFAVEMANVFSRQPPGWKDFSRFLNRKTSVGSTNYVRIQYSYSPDLLERGQKELARRIAGGGTPSPDNPFKEASPEMPNVYLL
;
A
#
# COMPACT_ATOMS: atom_id res chain seq x y z
N MET A 1 -5.24 12.92 -16.49
CA MET A 1 -6.12 12.69 -15.35
C MET A 1 -7.52 12.40 -15.86
N GLU A 2 -8.00 11.18 -15.63
CA GLU A 2 -9.39 10.77 -15.91
C GLU A 2 -10.39 11.63 -15.12
N ASP A 3 -11.38 12.23 -15.79
CA ASP A 3 -12.39 13.07 -15.13
C ASP A 3 -13.58 12.22 -14.66
N LEU A 4 -13.50 11.75 -13.41
CA LEU A 4 -14.52 10.92 -12.78
C LEU A 4 -15.58 11.71 -12.00
N ARG A 5 -15.50 13.05 -12.00
CA ARG A 5 -16.40 13.93 -11.23
C ARG A 5 -17.85 13.79 -11.67
N ALA A 6 -18.08 13.54 -12.96
CA ALA A 6 -19.42 13.39 -13.50
C ALA A 6 -20.05 12.02 -13.16
N PHE A 7 -19.29 11.04 -12.68
CA PHE A 7 -19.78 9.67 -12.50
C PHE A 7 -21.01 9.62 -11.57
N ALA A 8 -20.93 10.28 -10.41
CA ALA A 8 -22.04 10.29 -9.45
C ALA A 8 -23.32 10.94 -10.02
N SER A 9 -23.16 11.96 -10.87
CA SER A 9 -24.30 12.59 -11.54
C SER A 9 -24.90 11.71 -12.65
N ALA A 10 -24.07 10.96 -13.39
CA ALA A 10 -24.50 10.09 -14.48
C ALA A 10 -25.06 8.74 -13.97
N PHE A 11 -24.56 8.24 -12.84
CA PHE A 11 -24.92 6.93 -12.28
C PHE A 11 -25.22 7.01 -10.78
N PRO A 12 -26.21 7.82 -10.34
CA PRO A 12 -26.49 8.06 -8.92
C PRO A 12 -26.84 6.77 -8.14
N ARG A 13 -27.45 5.79 -8.83
CA ARG A 13 -27.79 4.48 -8.24
C ARG A 13 -26.58 3.65 -7.78
N PHE A 14 -25.37 3.96 -8.26
CA PHE A 14 -24.13 3.28 -7.86
C PHE A 14 -23.30 4.07 -6.84
N CYS A 15 -23.88 5.16 -6.29
CA CYS A 15 -23.19 6.14 -5.47
C CYS A 15 -23.92 6.42 -4.15
N ASP A 16 -24.68 5.45 -3.63
CA ASP A 16 -25.32 5.59 -2.32
C ASP A 16 -24.25 5.78 -1.24
N ARG A 17 -24.27 6.95 -0.59
CA ARG A 17 -23.31 7.35 0.45
C ARG A 17 -23.41 6.49 1.71
N ASN A 18 -24.50 5.76 1.91
CA ASN A 18 -24.66 4.81 3.01
C ASN A 18 -24.12 3.41 2.66
N ALA A 19 -23.98 3.11 1.37
CA ALA A 19 -23.55 1.80 0.89
C ALA A 19 -22.08 1.77 0.51
N VAL A 20 -21.59 2.79 -0.22
CA VAL A 20 -20.18 2.92 -0.59
C VAL A 20 -19.36 3.36 0.62
N ARG A 21 -18.23 2.69 0.85
CA ARG A 21 -17.37 2.90 2.03
C ARG A 21 -15.97 3.30 1.63
N VAL A 22 -15.29 4.00 2.53
CA VAL A 22 -13.83 4.17 2.47
C VAL A 22 -13.18 2.83 2.88
N PRO A 23 -12.32 2.23 2.02
CA PRO A 23 -11.54 1.05 2.37
C PRO A 23 -10.86 1.19 3.73
N GLY A 24 -10.84 0.10 4.51
CA GLY A 24 -10.31 0.06 5.88
C GLY A 24 -11.01 0.91 6.96
N ARG A 25 -11.89 1.87 6.61
CA ARG A 25 -12.51 2.80 7.59
C ARG A 25 -14.01 2.66 7.76
N GLY A 26 -14.72 2.15 6.75
CA GLY A 26 -16.17 1.92 6.83
C GLY A 26 -17.05 3.17 6.78
N ALA A 27 -16.47 4.36 6.98
CA ALA A 27 -17.10 5.66 6.83
C ALA A 27 -16.08 6.69 6.33
N LEU A 28 -16.56 7.80 5.77
CA LEU A 28 -15.74 8.91 5.30
C LEU A 28 -15.14 9.67 6.50
N PRO A 29 -13.80 9.75 6.64
CA PRO A 29 -13.18 10.60 7.65
C PRO A 29 -13.42 12.09 7.34
N SER A 30 -13.25 12.95 8.34
CA SER A 30 -13.18 14.39 8.07
C SER A 30 -12.06 14.67 7.07
N LEU A 31 -12.41 15.45 6.04
CA LEU A 31 -11.50 15.97 5.01
C LEU A 31 -11.19 17.46 5.26
N GLU A 32 -11.64 18.02 6.38
CA GLU A 32 -11.42 19.43 6.72
C GLU A 32 -9.91 19.72 6.80
N GLY A 33 -9.49 20.86 6.24
CA GLY A 33 -8.08 21.26 6.19
C GLY A 33 -7.25 20.58 5.11
N ALA A 34 -7.82 19.62 4.35
CA ALA A 34 -7.07 18.93 3.30
C ALA A 34 -6.63 19.90 2.19
N ARG A 35 -5.36 19.80 1.80
CA ARG A 35 -4.75 20.60 0.72
C ARG A 35 -4.20 19.70 -0.37
N PRO A 36 -4.29 20.10 -1.66
CA PRO A 36 -3.66 19.34 -2.74
C PRO A 36 -2.16 19.13 -2.49
N PHE A 37 -1.68 17.95 -2.85
CA PHE A 37 -0.27 17.58 -2.82
C PHE A 37 0.25 17.42 -4.24
N GLU A 38 1.31 18.15 -4.57
CA GLU A 38 1.91 18.07 -5.89
C GLU A 38 2.87 16.88 -5.98
N MET A 39 2.59 15.98 -6.92
CA MET A 39 3.33 14.74 -7.15
C MET A 39 4.56 14.91 -8.08
N GLY A 40 5.01 16.16 -8.29
CA GLY A 40 6.19 16.45 -9.11
C GLY A 40 7.48 15.97 -8.45
N ALA A 41 8.47 15.57 -9.25
CA ALA A 41 9.74 15.03 -8.74
C ALA A 41 10.46 16.00 -7.78
N GLU A 42 10.44 17.30 -8.07
CA GLU A 42 11.03 18.34 -7.21
C GLU A 42 10.31 18.43 -5.86
N HIS A 43 8.98 18.39 -5.87
CA HIS A 43 8.16 18.41 -4.66
C HIS A 43 8.38 17.17 -3.80
N LEU A 44 8.42 15.98 -4.41
CA LEU A 44 8.69 14.73 -3.71
C LEU A 44 10.11 14.70 -3.10
N ALA A 45 11.12 15.20 -3.82
CA ALA A 45 12.49 15.25 -3.34
C ALA A 45 12.66 16.20 -2.14
N ALA A 46 11.91 17.30 -2.12
CA ALA A 46 11.92 18.30 -1.06
C ALA A 46 10.91 18.00 0.08
N PHE A 47 10.01 17.04 -0.10
CA PHE A 47 8.91 16.81 0.82
C PHE A 47 9.41 16.46 2.22
N ARG A 48 8.89 17.20 3.21
CA ARG A 48 9.12 17.00 4.64
C ARG A 48 7.85 17.31 5.40
N VAL A 49 7.66 16.61 6.52
CA VAL A 49 6.61 16.93 7.48
C VAL A 49 7.21 17.69 8.65
N ASP A 50 6.77 18.93 8.83
CA ASP A 50 7.19 19.80 9.94
C ASP A 50 6.44 19.48 11.24
N ALA A 51 5.26 18.87 11.14
CA ALA A 51 4.45 18.53 12.29
C ALA A 51 5.04 17.37 13.10
N ALA A 52 4.89 17.43 14.43
CA ALA A 52 5.26 16.32 15.30
C ALA A 52 4.45 15.06 14.97
N LYS A 53 5.09 13.89 15.10
CA LYS A 53 4.45 12.61 14.87
C LYS A 53 3.18 12.44 15.71
N ASP A 54 2.23 11.68 15.18
CA ASP A 54 1.12 11.19 15.98
C ASP A 54 1.52 9.86 16.66
N PRO A 55 1.63 9.81 18.00
CA PRO A 55 2.06 8.60 18.71
C PRO A 55 1.09 7.43 18.54
N ASP A 56 -0.17 7.68 18.17
CA ASP A 56 -1.19 6.65 17.98
C ASP A 56 -1.15 6.01 16.58
N THR A 57 -0.27 6.49 15.69
CA THR A 57 -0.19 6.01 14.31
C THR A 57 0.09 4.51 14.21
N LEU A 58 1.18 4.02 14.83
CA LEU A 58 1.54 2.60 14.74
C LEU A 58 0.48 1.70 15.40
N PRO A 59 -0.03 2.00 16.61
CA PRO A 59 -1.18 1.29 17.18
C PRO A 59 -2.41 1.28 16.25
N ALA A 60 -2.76 2.42 15.64
CA ALA A 60 -3.90 2.52 14.74
C ALA A 60 -3.68 1.67 13.48
N MET A 61 -2.47 1.63 12.93
CA MET A 61 -2.13 0.79 11.79
C MET A 61 -2.27 -0.70 12.10
N LEU A 62 -1.93 -1.16 13.31
CA LEU A 62 -2.15 -2.56 13.71
C LEU A 62 -3.63 -2.95 13.70
N LYS A 63 -4.53 -1.98 13.92
CA LYS A 63 -5.98 -2.20 13.95
C LYS A 63 -6.65 -1.99 12.59
N GLN A 64 -6.27 -0.94 11.88
CA GLN A 64 -6.96 -0.48 10.67
C GLN A 64 -6.23 -0.89 9.39
N GLY A 65 -4.90 -1.03 9.44
CA GLY A 65 -4.03 -1.13 8.28
C GLY A 65 -3.45 0.25 7.89
N PRO A 66 -2.86 0.36 6.70
CA PRO A 66 -2.31 1.62 6.16
C PRO A 66 -3.30 2.78 6.11
N GLU A 67 -4.59 2.48 6.13
CA GLU A 67 -5.70 3.44 6.14
C GLU A 67 -5.73 4.33 7.38
N ALA A 68 -5.03 3.92 8.44
CA ALA A 68 -4.75 4.78 9.58
C ALA A 68 -4.00 6.06 9.15
N VAL A 69 -3.12 5.97 8.14
CA VAL A 69 -2.25 7.06 7.66
C VAL A 69 -2.68 7.57 6.29
N ALA A 70 -3.03 6.68 5.36
CA ALA A 70 -3.37 7.03 3.98
C ALA A 70 -4.63 6.31 3.51
N PHE A 71 -5.63 7.04 3.02
CA PHE A 71 -6.89 6.43 2.59
C PHE A 71 -7.38 7.00 1.26
N TYR A 72 -8.01 6.15 0.46
CA TYR A 72 -8.64 6.53 -0.80
C TYR A 72 -10.11 6.93 -0.56
N VAL A 73 -10.49 8.11 -1.05
CA VAL A 73 -11.86 8.60 -1.10
C VAL A 73 -12.38 8.43 -2.53
N SER A 74 -13.45 7.64 -2.67
CA SER A 74 -14.08 7.34 -3.95
C SER A 74 -14.72 8.56 -4.61
N PHE A 75 -14.61 8.65 -5.94
CA PHE A 75 -15.35 9.60 -6.78
C PHE A 75 -16.86 9.41 -6.72
N ARG A 76 -17.35 8.28 -6.19
CA ARG A 76 -18.77 8.03 -5.90
C ARG A 76 -19.25 8.77 -4.65
N LEU A 77 -18.36 8.96 -3.67
CA LEU A 77 -18.69 9.55 -2.37
C LEU A 77 -18.52 11.06 -2.36
N GLU A 78 -17.38 11.52 -2.87
CA GLU A 78 -17.00 12.94 -2.88
C GLU A 78 -16.50 13.31 -4.29
N PRO A 79 -17.39 13.53 -5.27
CA PRO A 79 -17.00 13.74 -6.66
C PRO A 79 -16.04 14.91 -6.85
N ASP A 80 -16.11 15.97 -6.06
CA ASP A 80 -15.23 17.14 -6.22
C ASP A 80 -13.92 17.02 -5.43
N ARG A 81 -13.80 16.01 -4.57
CA ARG A 81 -12.71 15.88 -3.59
C ARG A 81 -12.19 14.44 -3.49
N TRP A 82 -12.41 13.63 -4.52
CA TRP A 82 -11.94 12.25 -4.56
C TRP A 82 -10.44 12.19 -4.78
N GLY A 83 -9.82 11.12 -4.27
CA GLY A 83 -8.38 10.94 -4.33
C GLY A 83 -7.82 10.25 -3.11
N ILE A 84 -6.50 10.30 -2.98
CA ILE A 84 -5.75 9.74 -1.86
C ILE A 84 -5.48 10.85 -0.84
N TYR A 85 -5.79 10.58 0.42
CA TYR A 85 -5.57 11.49 1.53
C TYR A 85 -4.49 10.93 2.43
N LEU A 86 -3.48 11.75 2.72
CA LEU A 86 -2.30 11.40 3.50
C LEU A 86 -2.28 12.23 4.79
N ARG A 87 -2.23 11.59 5.95
CA ARG A 87 -2.11 12.27 7.25
C ARG A 87 -0.65 12.59 7.54
N GLU A 88 -0.28 13.86 7.55
CA GLU A 88 1.11 14.33 7.68
C GLU A 88 1.76 13.79 8.97
N ARG A 89 1.07 13.91 10.10
CA ARG A 89 1.57 13.41 11.40
C ARG A 89 1.75 11.89 11.43
N GLY A 90 0.96 11.16 10.63
CA GLY A 90 1.10 9.71 10.46
C GLY A 90 2.26 9.34 9.54
N ILE A 91 2.47 10.11 8.47
CA ILE A 91 3.68 10.01 7.63
C ILE A 91 4.93 10.23 8.49
N LYS A 92 4.94 11.26 9.35
CA LYS A 92 6.08 11.51 10.24
C LYS A 92 6.34 10.33 11.19
N ALA A 93 5.29 9.74 11.75
CA ALA A 93 5.44 8.56 12.61
C ALA A 93 6.05 7.36 11.87
N LEU A 94 5.63 7.12 10.62
CA LEU A 94 6.20 6.06 9.78
C LEU A 94 7.64 6.36 9.36
N GLN A 95 7.94 7.60 8.99
CA GLN A 95 9.29 8.04 8.66
C GLN A 95 10.25 7.79 9.82
N GLU A 96 9.86 8.15 11.05
CA GLU A 96 10.69 7.89 12.24
C GLU A 96 10.86 6.39 12.55
N GLU A 97 9.85 5.55 12.26
CA GLU A 97 10.00 4.10 12.40
C GLU A 97 10.94 3.52 11.34
N TYR A 98 10.91 4.05 10.11
CA TYR A 98 11.81 3.65 9.03
C TYR A 98 13.23 4.09 9.37
N HIS A 99 13.40 5.31 9.88
CA HIS A 99 14.66 5.80 10.43
C HIS A 99 15.22 4.85 11.48
N ARG A 100 14.42 4.45 12.47
CA ARG A 100 14.84 3.49 13.51
C ARG A 100 15.33 2.17 12.91
N ILE A 101 14.63 1.64 11.90
CA ILE A 101 14.99 0.39 11.23
C ILE A 101 16.29 0.55 10.43
N LEU A 102 16.39 1.59 9.59
CA LEU A 102 17.54 1.86 8.75
C LEU A 102 18.79 2.10 9.59
N TRP A 103 18.74 3.01 10.56
CA TRP A 103 19.91 3.39 11.35
C TRP A 103 20.39 2.30 12.29
N ARG A 104 19.52 1.41 12.76
CA ARG A 104 19.91 0.21 13.52
C ARG A 104 20.90 -0.65 12.72
N ASP A 105 20.63 -0.89 11.45
CA ASP A 105 21.42 -1.82 10.62
C ASP A 105 22.52 -1.11 9.82
N LEU A 106 22.25 0.10 9.37
CA LEU A 106 23.08 0.84 8.42
C LEU A 106 23.87 2.00 9.03
N GLY A 107 23.51 2.46 10.23
CA GLY A 107 24.14 3.63 10.85
C GLY A 107 25.65 3.48 11.06
N LYS A 108 26.13 2.26 11.29
CA LYS A 108 27.56 1.93 11.41
C LYS A 108 28.35 2.05 10.09
N TYR A 109 27.68 2.17 8.95
CA TYR A 109 28.29 2.35 7.63
C TYR A 109 28.22 3.81 7.16
N ALA A 110 27.71 4.72 8.00
CA ALA A 110 27.66 6.15 7.73
C ALA A 110 28.91 6.84 8.30
N ASP A 111 30.00 6.87 7.52
CA ASP A 111 31.28 7.49 7.94
C ASP A 111 31.24 9.04 7.89
N ARG A 112 30.16 9.60 7.32
CA ARG A 112 29.90 11.03 7.18
C ARG A 112 28.43 11.30 7.48
N ASP A 113 28.10 12.55 7.78
CA ASP A 113 26.70 12.96 7.92
C ASP A 113 25.95 12.78 6.59
N ILE A 114 24.95 11.92 6.62
CA ILE A 114 24.02 11.61 5.52
C ILE A 114 22.57 11.75 5.97
N GLY A 115 22.32 12.47 7.07
CA GLY A 115 20.98 12.58 7.67
C GLY A 115 19.94 13.14 6.69
N ASP A 116 20.33 14.12 5.88
CA ASP A 116 19.48 14.71 4.85
C ASP A 116 19.05 13.67 3.78
N VAL A 117 20.00 12.87 3.30
CA VAL A 117 19.78 11.82 2.31
C VAL A 117 18.94 10.68 2.90
N ALA A 118 19.28 10.22 4.11
CA ALA A 118 18.54 9.18 4.81
C ALA A 118 17.08 9.60 5.00
N GLU A 119 16.84 10.83 5.42
CA GLU A 119 15.48 11.36 5.57
C GLU A 119 14.72 11.40 4.23
N ARG A 120 15.39 11.76 3.10
CA ARG A 120 14.77 11.68 1.76
C ARG A 120 14.35 10.25 1.45
N VAL A 121 15.26 9.29 1.64
CA VAL A 121 15.01 7.86 1.40
C VAL A 121 13.81 7.38 2.22
N GLU A 122 13.75 7.76 3.50
CA GLU A 122 12.69 7.37 4.42
C GLU A 122 11.33 7.91 3.98
N TYR A 123 11.21 9.21 3.65
CA TYR A 123 9.95 9.76 3.14
C TYR A 123 9.53 9.15 1.80
N SER A 124 10.47 8.92 0.87
CA SER A 124 10.16 8.24 -0.40
C SER A 124 9.63 6.84 -0.16
N LEU A 125 10.27 6.06 0.73
CA LEU A 125 9.83 4.72 1.10
C LEU A 125 8.42 4.71 1.73
N VAL A 126 8.09 5.71 2.55
CA VAL A 126 6.78 5.85 3.17
C VAL A 126 5.73 6.21 2.13
N LEU A 127 6.00 7.22 1.29
CA LEU A 127 5.07 7.68 0.27
C LEU A 127 4.80 6.59 -0.77
N ASP A 128 5.81 5.89 -1.26
CA ASP A 128 5.64 4.82 -2.25
C ASP A 128 4.73 3.71 -1.73
N TYR A 129 4.90 3.32 -0.46
CA TYR A 129 4.04 2.32 0.16
C TYR A 129 2.59 2.79 0.30
N LEU A 130 2.38 3.96 0.91
CA LEU A 130 1.04 4.49 1.16
C LEU A 130 0.28 4.79 -0.14
N LEU A 131 0.95 5.37 -1.13
CA LEU A 131 0.35 5.72 -2.41
C LEU A 131 0.07 4.48 -3.25
N THR A 132 0.99 3.51 -3.30
CA THR A 132 0.76 2.24 -4.03
C THR A 132 -0.42 1.48 -3.43
N HIS A 133 -0.47 1.39 -2.09
CA HIS A 133 -1.58 0.76 -1.38
C HIS A 133 -2.91 1.45 -1.70
N ALA A 134 -3.00 2.77 -1.51
CA ALA A 134 -4.23 3.52 -1.73
C ALA A 134 -4.67 3.55 -3.21
N ARG A 135 -3.71 3.54 -4.15
CA ARG A 135 -3.98 3.45 -5.59
C ARG A 135 -4.61 2.11 -5.98
N PHE A 136 -4.30 1.03 -5.28
CA PHE A 136 -4.94 -0.26 -5.53
C PHE A 136 -6.45 -0.20 -5.29
N HIS A 137 -6.90 0.48 -4.22
CA HIS A 137 -8.32 0.69 -3.97
C HIS A 137 -9.01 1.50 -5.09
N PHE A 138 -8.33 2.53 -5.61
CA PHE A 138 -8.81 3.26 -6.79
C PHE A 138 -8.95 2.35 -8.01
N LEU A 139 -7.97 1.49 -8.27
CA LEU A 139 -8.03 0.54 -9.38
C LEU A 139 -9.27 -0.37 -9.28
N VAL A 140 -9.57 -0.85 -8.07
CA VAL A 140 -10.73 -1.71 -7.84
C VAL A 140 -12.04 -0.94 -8.04
N ASP A 141 -12.17 0.22 -7.42
CA ASP A 141 -13.34 1.10 -7.52
C ASP A 141 -13.64 1.48 -8.98
N ARG A 142 -12.60 1.87 -9.73
CA ARG A 142 -12.66 2.20 -11.16
C ARG A 142 -13.07 1.00 -12.01
N THR A 143 -12.51 -0.17 -11.73
CA THR A 143 -12.86 -1.41 -12.45
C THR A 143 -14.33 -1.76 -12.24
N ALA A 144 -14.79 -1.69 -10.99
CA ALA A 144 -16.18 -1.92 -10.68
C ALA A 144 -17.09 -0.88 -11.36
N ALA A 145 -16.71 0.40 -11.37
CA ALA A 145 -17.47 1.47 -12.04
C ALA A 145 -17.65 1.21 -13.54
N ALA A 146 -16.60 0.74 -14.22
CA ALA A 146 -16.68 0.38 -15.62
C ALA A 146 -17.69 -0.75 -15.85
N TRP A 147 -17.64 -1.82 -15.04
CA TRP A 147 -18.57 -2.94 -15.17
C TRP A 147 -20.00 -2.59 -14.81
N GLU A 148 -20.23 -1.75 -13.80
CA GLU A 148 -21.57 -1.30 -13.42
C GLU A 148 -22.19 -0.40 -14.51
N LYS A 149 -21.36 0.42 -15.17
CA LYS A 149 -21.78 1.22 -16.33
C LYS A 149 -22.22 0.35 -17.50
N GLU A 150 -21.50 -0.73 -17.78
CA GLU A 150 -21.80 -1.66 -18.88
C GLU A 150 -22.97 -2.60 -18.55
N GLY A 151 -22.96 -3.22 -17.36
CA GLY A 151 -23.92 -4.23 -16.95
C GLY A 151 -25.20 -3.67 -16.32
N GLY A 152 -25.19 -2.41 -15.87
CA GLY A 152 -26.36 -1.75 -15.30
C GLY A 152 -26.75 -2.16 -13.87
N SER A 153 -25.97 -3.03 -13.22
CA SER A 153 -26.16 -3.48 -11.84
C SER A 153 -25.07 -2.92 -10.91
N ALA A 154 -25.37 -2.78 -9.61
CA ALA A 154 -24.37 -2.40 -8.61
C ALA A 154 -23.49 -3.60 -8.24
N LEU A 155 -22.18 -3.39 -8.15
CA LEU A 155 -21.17 -4.41 -7.91
C LEU A 155 -20.24 -4.05 -6.75
N TYR A 156 -19.79 -2.79 -6.68
CA TYR A 156 -18.79 -2.41 -5.68
C TYR A 156 -19.36 -2.36 -4.27
N ALA A 157 -20.46 -1.64 -4.05
CA ALA A 157 -21.06 -1.54 -2.72
C ALA A 157 -21.48 -2.92 -2.14
N PRO A 158 -22.16 -3.81 -2.89
CA PRO A 158 -22.42 -5.18 -2.42
C PRO A 158 -21.16 -5.96 -2.07
N TYR A 159 -20.09 -5.80 -2.84
CA TYR A 159 -18.81 -6.42 -2.51
C TYR A 159 -18.21 -5.86 -1.21
N GLN A 160 -18.25 -4.53 -1.01
CA GLN A 160 -17.74 -3.88 0.20
C GLN A 160 -18.49 -4.32 1.48
N GLU A 161 -19.77 -4.70 1.38
CA GLU A 161 -20.50 -5.24 2.53
C GLU A 161 -19.88 -6.54 3.06
N THR A 162 -19.31 -7.35 2.17
CA THR A 162 -18.64 -8.61 2.55
C THR A 162 -17.35 -8.39 3.35
N TRP A 163 -16.75 -7.20 3.26
CA TRP A 163 -15.53 -6.85 4.00
C TRP A 163 -15.68 -6.82 5.50
N TYR A 164 -16.88 -6.90 6.06
CA TYR A 164 -17.12 -6.83 7.50
C TYR A 164 -17.73 -8.11 8.06
N VAL A 165 -17.84 -9.14 7.20
CA VAL A 165 -18.26 -10.47 7.60
C VAL A 165 -16.99 -11.27 7.90
N PRO A 166 -16.76 -11.68 9.16
CA PRO A 166 -15.59 -12.50 9.51
C PRO A 166 -15.57 -13.79 8.67
N PRO A 167 -14.39 -14.26 8.26
CA PRO A 167 -14.29 -15.50 7.49
C PRO A 167 -14.77 -16.67 8.34
N ALA A 168 -15.47 -17.62 7.73
CA ALA A 168 -16.01 -18.81 8.42
C ALA A 168 -14.91 -19.70 9.04
N LYS A 169 -13.68 -19.60 8.56
CA LYS A 169 -12.50 -20.27 9.12
C LYS A 169 -11.52 -19.23 9.66
N PRO A 170 -10.96 -19.42 10.86
CA PRO A 170 -10.08 -18.44 11.51
C PRO A 170 -8.70 -18.31 10.85
N VAL A 171 -8.35 -19.16 9.88
CA VAL A 171 -7.04 -19.15 9.21
C VAL A 171 -7.22 -19.35 7.71
N ALA A 172 -6.78 -18.37 6.92
CA ALA A 172 -6.69 -18.49 5.47
C ALA A 172 -5.54 -19.44 5.11
N GLN A 173 -5.81 -20.45 4.28
CA GLN A 173 -4.78 -21.35 3.76
C GLN A 173 -4.34 -20.98 2.35
N ARG A 174 -5.25 -20.38 1.58
CA ARG A 174 -5.02 -19.91 0.21
C ARG A 174 -5.51 -18.47 0.05
N PRO A 175 -5.07 -17.73 -0.98
CA PRO A 175 -5.58 -16.39 -1.29
C PRO A 175 -7.11 -16.29 -1.29
N GLU A 176 -7.79 -17.32 -1.80
CA GLU A 176 -9.24 -17.36 -1.91
C GLU A 176 -9.95 -17.51 -0.55
N ASP A 177 -9.23 -17.89 0.50
CA ASP A 177 -9.77 -18.01 1.85
C ASP A 177 -9.64 -16.70 2.65
N ILE A 178 -8.97 -15.68 2.11
CA ILE A 178 -8.82 -14.36 2.73
C ILE A 178 -10.16 -13.64 2.70
N GLY A 179 -10.60 -13.10 3.85
CA GLY A 179 -11.85 -12.33 3.96
C GLY A 179 -11.78 -11.03 3.14
N ASN A 180 -11.08 -10.02 3.64
CA ASN A 180 -10.83 -8.80 2.89
C ASN A 180 -9.61 -8.96 1.96
N LEU A 181 -9.88 -9.52 0.77
CA LEU A 181 -8.86 -9.83 -0.25
C LEU A 181 -8.31 -8.57 -0.94
N GLU A 182 -9.12 -7.53 -1.11
CA GLU A 182 -8.69 -6.25 -1.69
C GLU A 182 -7.55 -5.64 -0.88
N GLU A 183 -7.70 -5.57 0.44
CA GLU A 183 -6.69 -5.08 1.37
C GLU A 183 -5.42 -5.94 1.37
N ALA A 184 -5.56 -7.26 1.28
CA ALA A 184 -4.40 -8.15 1.21
C ALA A 184 -3.60 -7.92 -0.09
N LEU A 185 -4.29 -7.71 -1.21
CA LEU A 185 -3.67 -7.40 -2.49
C LEU A 185 -3.07 -5.98 -2.53
N ALA A 186 -3.72 -4.99 -1.92
CA ALA A 186 -3.18 -3.63 -1.77
C ALA A 186 -1.87 -3.65 -0.96
N ASN A 187 -1.86 -4.36 0.17
CA ASN A 187 -0.66 -4.55 0.99
C ASN A 187 0.45 -5.28 0.23
N LEU A 188 0.10 -6.31 -0.56
CA LEU A 188 1.05 -7.02 -1.39
C LEU A 188 1.65 -6.12 -2.47
N ASP A 189 0.82 -5.32 -3.15
CA ASP A 189 1.28 -4.45 -4.22
C ASP A 189 2.23 -3.38 -3.68
N ALA A 190 1.89 -2.78 -2.54
CA ALA A 190 2.77 -1.88 -1.82
C ALA A 190 4.06 -2.59 -1.36
N PHE A 191 3.97 -3.79 -0.80
CA PHE A 191 5.13 -4.58 -0.38
C PHE A 191 6.09 -4.92 -1.52
N ARG A 192 5.56 -5.18 -2.73
CA ARG A 192 6.37 -5.50 -3.92
C ARG A 192 7.35 -4.38 -4.28
N THR A 193 7.05 -3.12 -3.94
CA THR A 193 7.97 -1.98 -4.11
C THR A 193 9.28 -2.20 -3.33
N TYR A 194 9.22 -2.75 -2.12
CA TYR A 194 10.38 -2.94 -1.24
C TYR A 194 11.28 -4.11 -1.63
N ILE A 195 10.78 -5.03 -2.46
CA ILE A 195 11.56 -6.16 -2.99
C ILE A 195 11.92 -5.96 -4.47
N ASN A 196 11.62 -4.79 -5.03
CA ASN A 196 12.04 -4.44 -6.39
C ASN A 196 13.55 -4.12 -6.39
N PRO A 197 14.37 -4.87 -7.16
CA PRO A 197 15.81 -4.61 -7.24
C PRO A 197 16.18 -3.18 -7.66
N SER A 198 15.36 -2.54 -8.50
CA SER A 198 15.61 -1.16 -8.94
C SER A 198 15.53 -0.14 -7.79
N TYR A 199 14.78 -0.47 -6.73
CA TYR A 199 14.67 0.38 -5.54
C TYR A 199 16.01 0.45 -4.80
N GLY A 200 16.70 -0.69 -4.66
CA GLY A 200 18.03 -0.76 -4.07
C GLY A 200 19.08 0.00 -4.87
N GLU A 201 18.94 0.06 -6.20
CA GLU A 201 19.81 0.85 -7.07
C GLU A 201 19.56 2.36 -6.91
N GLY A 202 18.30 2.80 -6.86
CA GLY A 202 17.95 4.20 -6.63
C GLY A 202 18.45 4.71 -5.27
N VAL A 203 18.29 3.92 -4.21
CA VAL A 203 18.82 4.28 -2.89
C VAL A 203 20.34 4.29 -2.86
N ALA A 204 21.00 3.32 -3.50
CA ALA A 204 22.46 3.29 -3.62
C ALA A 204 23.00 4.54 -4.33
N LEU A 205 22.36 4.98 -5.43
CA LEU A 205 22.74 6.19 -6.15
C LEU A 205 22.63 7.45 -5.28
N MET A 206 21.66 7.53 -4.38
CA MET A 206 21.50 8.68 -3.49
C MET A 206 22.61 8.78 -2.43
N VAL A 207 23.18 7.64 -2.01
CA VAL A 207 24.28 7.59 -1.03
C VAL A 207 25.67 7.49 -1.67
N ASP A 208 25.74 7.31 -2.98
CA ASP A 208 27.00 7.24 -3.73
C ASP A 208 27.77 8.58 -3.66
N GLY A 209 29.11 8.50 -3.55
CA GLY A 209 29.98 9.65 -3.30
C GLY A 209 29.86 10.29 -1.90
N LYS A 210 28.86 9.89 -1.10
CA LYS A 210 28.70 10.29 0.31
C LYS A 210 29.31 9.28 1.26
N LEU A 211 29.29 8.00 0.89
CA LEU A 211 29.87 6.88 1.64
C LEU A 211 31.08 6.28 0.91
N ASP A 212 31.92 5.51 1.64
CA ASP A 212 32.90 4.64 1.00
C ASP A 212 32.19 3.64 0.07
N PRO A 213 32.74 3.31 -1.12
CA PRO A 213 32.11 2.36 -2.04
C PRO A 213 31.70 1.02 -1.42
N ARG A 214 32.48 0.49 -0.46
CA ARG A 214 32.12 -0.76 0.25
C ARG A 214 30.88 -0.60 1.12
N ASN A 215 30.67 0.59 1.67
CA ASN A 215 29.50 0.92 2.49
C ASN A 215 28.26 1.16 1.62
N VAL A 216 28.43 1.69 0.40
CA VAL A 216 27.34 1.76 -0.61
C VAL A 216 26.83 0.36 -0.94
N ASP A 217 27.72 -0.63 -1.10
CA ASP A 217 27.33 -2.02 -1.35
C ASP A 217 26.53 -2.63 -0.19
N GLU A 218 26.85 -2.31 1.06
CA GLU A 218 26.08 -2.75 2.25
C GLU A 218 24.69 -2.13 2.28
N TRP A 219 24.56 -0.83 1.98
CA TRP A 219 23.27 -0.17 1.82
C TRP A 219 22.45 -0.82 0.71
N LYS A 220 23.05 -1.05 -0.46
CA LYS A 220 22.40 -1.74 -1.59
C LYS A 220 21.95 -3.16 -1.19
N ALA A 221 22.79 -3.91 -0.48
CA ALA A 221 22.49 -5.27 -0.03
C ALA A 221 21.36 -5.31 1.02
N PHE A 222 21.19 -4.27 1.83
CA PHE A 222 20.10 -4.18 2.80
C PHE A 222 18.72 -4.13 2.13
N PHE A 223 18.60 -3.38 1.02
CA PHE A 223 17.36 -3.31 0.23
C PHE A 223 17.19 -4.52 -0.70
N ILE A 224 18.19 -4.85 -1.54
CA ILE A 224 18.11 -5.99 -2.48
C ILE A 224 17.99 -7.33 -1.74
N GLY A 225 18.70 -7.44 -0.62
CA GLY A 225 18.73 -8.64 0.19
C GLY A 225 17.43 -8.93 0.94
N GLY A 226 16.43 -8.05 0.82
CA GLY A 226 15.11 -8.18 1.42
C GLY A 226 15.09 -7.96 2.92
N ARG A 227 16.16 -7.44 3.55
CA ARG A 227 16.19 -7.20 5.01
C ARG A 227 15.18 -6.13 5.40
N PHE A 228 15.18 -5.02 4.69
CA PHE A 228 14.17 -3.97 4.87
C PHE A 228 12.75 -4.52 4.69
N ALA A 229 12.52 -5.24 3.59
CA ALA A 229 11.24 -5.87 3.32
C ALA A 229 10.81 -6.85 4.42
N VAL A 230 11.72 -7.63 5.01
CA VAL A 230 11.40 -8.53 6.14
C VAL A 230 10.94 -7.75 7.36
N GLU A 231 11.61 -6.65 7.71
CA GLU A 231 11.20 -5.78 8.82
C GLU A 231 9.81 -5.19 8.53
N MET A 232 9.58 -4.70 7.32
CA MET A 232 8.28 -4.14 6.94
C MET A 232 7.18 -5.20 6.93
N ALA A 233 7.46 -6.40 6.44
CA ALA A 233 6.55 -7.53 6.53
C ALA A 233 6.22 -7.85 7.99
N ASN A 234 7.17 -7.81 8.91
CA ASN A 234 6.93 -8.06 10.33
C ASN A 234 6.13 -6.94 11.02
N VAL A 235 6.30 -5.68 10.60
CA VAL A 235 5.51 -4.55 11.08
C VAL A 235 4.07 -4.68 10.59
N PHE A 236 3.86 -5.01 9.32
CA PHE A 236 2.54 -5.03 8.68
C PHE A 236 1.79 -6.36 8.77
N SER A 237 2.46 -7.50 9.00
CA SER A 237 1.82 -8.82 9.12
C SER A 237 1.13 -9.07 10.46
N ARG A 238 1.18 -8.12 11.40
CA ARG A 238 0.49 -8.19 12.70
C ARG A 238 -1.02 -7.97 12.60
N GLN A 239 -1.58 -7.90 11.40
CA GLN A 239 -3.03 -7.89 11.16
C GLN A 239 -3.65 -9.23 11.59
N PRO A 240 -4.95 -9.26 11.93
CA PRO A 240 -5.61 -10.50 12.34
C PRO A 240 -5.44 -11.64 11.31
N PRO A 241 -5.03 -12.85 11.72
CA PRO A 241 -4.82 -13.98 10.80
C PRO A 241 -6.05 -14.26 9.93
N GLY A 242 -5.85 -14.49 8.63
CA GLY A 242 -6.93 -14.73 7.67
C GLY A 242 -7.72 -13.49 7.25
N TRP A 243 -7.40 -12.31 7.80
CA TRP A 243 -8.02 -11.03 7.48
C TRP A 243 -6.97 -10.04 6.97
N LYS A 244 -7.10 -9.57 5.72
CA LYS A 244 -6.08 -8.73 5.05
C LYS A 244 -4.68 -9.38 4.97
N ASP A 245 -4.57 -10.69 5.19
CA ASP A 245 -3.31 -11.42 5.34
C ASP A 245 -2.56 -11.59 4.00
N PHE A 246 -1.75 -10.59 3.64
CA PHE A 246 -0.95 -10.62 2.41
C PHE A 246 0.20 -11.64 2.44
N SER A 247 0.56 -12.18 3.61
CA SER A 247 1.66 -13.14 3.74
C SER A 247 1.39 -14.44 2.96
N ARG A 248 0.11 -14.73 2.66
CA ARG A 248 -0.33 -15.86 1.83
C ARG A 248 0.10 -15.77 0.38
N PHE A 249 0.53 -14.60 -0.08
CA PHE A 249 1.10 -14.42 -1.41
C PHE A 249 2.62 -14.50 -1.43
N LEU A 250 3.25 -14.60 -0.25
CA LEU A 250 4.69 -14.59 -0.12
C LEU A 250 5.27 -16.00 -0.01
N ASN A 251 6.40 -16.20 -0.68
CA ASN A 251 7.31 -17.30 -0.46
C ASN A 251 8.37 -16.87 0.55
N ARG A 252 8.51 -17.61 1.66
CA ARG A 252 9.54 -17.37 2.66
C ARG A 252 10.71 -18.34 2.45
N LYS A 253 11.87 -17.83 2.04
CA LYS A 253 13.12 -18.60 2.01
C LYS A 253 13.91 -18.35 3.29
N THR A 254 14.39 -19.43 3.90
CA THR A 254 15.28 -19.37 5.07
C THR A 254 16.60 -19.98 4.65
N SER A 255 17.68 -19.22 4.71
CA SER A 255 19.04 -19.74 4.54
C SER A 255 19.83 -19.61 5.84
N VAL A 256 20.60 -20.64 6.16
CA VAL A 256 21.53 -20.64 7.29
C VAL A 256 22.90 -20.34 6.72
N GLY A 257 23.47 -19.18 7.07
CA GLY A 257 24.84 -18.84 6.68
C GLY A 257 25.87 -19.66 7.46
N SER A 258 27.14 -19.63 6.99
CA SER A 258 28.28 -20.30 7.64
C SER A 258 28.58 -19.81 9.07
N THR A 259 27.93 -18.73 9.51
CA THR A 259 28.11 -18.09 10.83
C THR A 259 26.88 -18.18 11.75
N ASN A 260 26.00 -19.17 11.56
CA ASN A 260 24.76 -19.38 12.35
C ASN A 260 23.71 -18.26 12.27
N TYR A 261 23.86 -17.28 11.36
CA TYR A 261 22.81 -16.31 11.10
C TYR A 261 21.74 -16.90 10.16
N VAL A 262 20.51 -16.94 10.65
CA VAL A 262 19.33 -17.27 9.84
C VAL A 262 18.96 -16.05 9.01
N ARG A 263 19.11 -16.13 7.69
CA ARG A 263 18.67 -15.10 6.74
C ARG A 263 17.28 -15.48 6.21
N ILE A 264 16.31 -14.62 6.49
CA ILE A 264 14.96 -14.73 5.93
C ILE A 264 14.90 -13.83 4.70
N GLN A 265 14.32 -14.32 3.62
CA GLN A 265 14.02 -13.53 2.43
C GLN A 265 12.59 -13.82 1.99
N TYR A 266 11.82 -12.76 1.75
CA TYR A 266 10.52 -12.85 1.12
C TYR A 266 10.64 -12.60 -0.38
N SER A 267 9.94 -13.42 -1.16
CA SER A 267 9.55 -13.11 -2.53
C SER A 267 8.05 -13.29 -2.66
N TYR A 268 7.42 -12.76 -3.69
CA TYR A 268 6.00 -13.07 -3.95
C TYR A 268 5.87 -14.24 -4.93
N SER A 269 4.70 -14.87 -4.96
CA SER A 269 4.33 -15.86 -5.95
C SER A 269 3.45 -15.23 -7.04
N PRO A 270 3.92 -15.11 -8.29
CA PRO A 270 3.11 -14.60 -9.40
C PRO A 270 1.80 -15.37 -9.59
N ASP A 271 1.84 -16.70 -9.43
CA ASP A 271 0.66 -17.56 -9.56
C ASP A 271 -0.39 -17.29 -8.47
N LEU A 272 0.06 -17.11 -7.22
CA LEU A 272 -0.86 -16.78 -6.12
C LEU A 272 -1.41 -15.36 -6.26
N LEU A 273 -0.59 -14.42 -6.73
CA LEU A 273 -1.04 -13.06 -7.05
C LEU A 273 -2.12 -13.08 -8.13
N GLU A 274 -1.89 -13.77 -9.24
CA GLU A 274 -2.87 -13.86 -10.34
C GLU A 274 -4.16 -14.52 -9.87
N ARG A 275 -4.07 -15.60 -9.08
CA ARG A 275 -5.23 -16.26 -8.49
C ARG A 275 -6.01 -15.32 -7.57
N GLY A 276 -5.33 -14.58 -6.69
CA GLY A 276 -5.95 -13.60 -5.81
C GLY A 276 -6.65 -12.48 -6.59
N GLN A 277 -6.01 -11.96 -7.63
CA GLN A 277 -6.59 -10.92 -8.48
C GLN A 277 -7.83 -11.40 -9.24
N LYS A 278 -7.78 -12.61 -9.81
CA LYS A 278 -8.95 -13.24 -10.47
C LYS A 278 -10.08 -13.51 -9.48
N GLU A 279 -9.75 -13.96 -8.28
CA GLU A 279 -10.74 -14.17 -7.21
C GLU A 279 -11.36 -12.84 -6.75
N LEU A 280 -10.57 -11.77 -6.62
CA LEU A 280 -11.07 -10.43 -6.33
C LEU A 280 -12.07 -9.98 -7.41
N ALA A 281 -11.70 -10.10 -8.69
CA ALA A 281 -12.57 -9.80 -9.82
C ALA A 281 -13.88 -10.60 -9.76
N ARG A 282 -13.79 -11.89 -9.46
CA ARG A 282 -14.94 -12.79 -9.29
C ARG A 282 -15.88 -12.31 -8.17
N ARG A 283 -15.34 -11.92 -7.02
CA ARG A 283 -16.12 -11.44 -5.87
C ARG A 283 -16.83 -10.12 -6.16
N ILE A 284 -16.15 -9.19 -6.84
CA ILE A 284 -16.76 -7.92 -7.29
C ILE A 284 -17.91 -8.20 -8.25
N ALA A 285 -17.75 -9.13 -9.18
CA ALA A 285 -18.77 -9.53 -10.14
C ALA A 285 -19.93 -10.35 -9.52
N GLY A 286 -20.06 -10.42 -8.19
CA GLY A 286 -21.15 -11.16 -7.53
C GLY A 286 -20.97 -12.67 -7.50
N GLY A 287 -19.74 -13.18 -7.64
CA GLY A 287 -19.41 -14.60 -7.46
C GLY A 287 -19.65 -15.49 -8.68
N GLY A 288 -19.94 -14.91 -9.85
CA GLY A 288 -20.05 -15.63 -11.12
C GLY A 288 -18.77 -16.37 -11.53
N THR A 289 -18.76 -17.01 -12.70
CA THR A 289 -17.53 -17.64 -13.22
C THR A 289 -16.44 -16.57 -13.36
N PRO A 290 -15.22 -16.78 -12.82
CA PRO A 290 -14.15 -15.80 -12.95
C PRO A 290 -13.91 -15.50 -14.43
N SER A 291 -13.85 -14.21 -14.77
CA SER A 291 -13.43 -13.80 -16.11
C SER A 291 -12.11 -14.51 -16.45
N PRO A 292 -11.95 -15.07 -17.66
CA PRO A 292 -10.66 -15.62 -18.08
C PRO A 292 -9.56 -14.55 -18.02
N ASP A 293 -9.94 -13.29 -18.21
CA ASP A 293 -9.05 -12.13 -18.17
C ASP A 293 -8.93 -11.56 -16.75
N ASN A 294 -7.69 -11.25 -16.34
CA ASN A 294 -7.39 -10.60 -15.07
C ASN A 294 -7.36 -9.07 -15.27
N PRO A 295 -8.38 -8.30 -14.83
CA PRO A 295 -8.45 -6.85 -15.05
C PRO A 295 -7.40 -6.06 -14.26
N PHE A 296 -6.74 -6.70 -13.30
CA PHE A 296 -5.72 -6.09 -12.44
C PHE A 296 -4.29 -6.42 -12.90
N LYS A 297 -4.13 -7.29 -13.91
CA LYS A 297 -2.82 -7.60 -14.48
C LYS A 297 -2.36 -6.44 -15.35
N GLU A 298 -1.15 -5.95 -15.10
CA GLU A 298 -0.52 -4.83 -15.85
C GLU A 298 -1.31 -3.50 -15.80
N ALA A 299 -2.38 -3.42 -15.02
CA ALA A 299 -3.14 -2.20 -14.83
C ALA A 299 -2.33 -1.20 -14.01
N SER A 300 -1.87 -0.13 -14.67
CA SER A 300 -1.23 1.01 -14.02
C SER A 300 -2.13 2.24 -14.22
N PRO A 301 -3.20 2.40 -13.43
CA PRO A 301 -4.04 3.59 -13.53
C PRO A 301 -3.21 4.84 -13.25
N GLU A 302 -3.60 5.96 -13.87
CA GLU A 302 -3.04 7.26 -13.49
C GLU A 302 -3.22 7.49 -11.99
N MET A 303 -2.25 8.16 -11.36
CA MET A 303 -2.33 8.47 -9.94
C MET A 303 -3.56 9.35 -9.67
N PRO A 304 -4.42 9.00 -8.70
CA PRO A 304 -5.49 9.88 -8.25
C PRO A 304 -4.96 11.23 -7.77
N ASN A 305 -5.86 12.20 -7.60
CA ASN A 305 -5.52 13.40 -6.82
C ASN A 305 -4.96 12.99 -5.46
N VAL A 306 -3.94 13.68 -4.98
CA VAL A 306 -3.35 13.42 -3.66
C VAL A 306 -3.54 14.67 -2.80
N TYR A 307 -3.88 14.46 -1.54
CA TYR A 307 -4.11 15.52 -0.56
C TYR A 307 -3.33 15.25 0.73
N LEU A 308 -2.83 16.30 1.36
CA LEU A 308 -2.24 16.26 2.70
C LEU A 308 -3.28 16.71 3.75
N LEU A 309 -3.30 16.03 4.89
CA LEU A 309 -4.17 16.22 6.06
C LEU A 309 -3.37 16.36 7.37
#